data_AF-A0A4Y9P0U9-F1
#
_entry.id   AF-A0A4Y9P0U9-F1
#
_cell.length_a   1.000
_cell.length_b   1.000
_cell.length_c   1.000
_cell.angle_alpha   90.00
_cell.angle_beta   90.00
_cell.angle_gamma   90.00
#
_symmetry.space_group_name_H-M   'P 1'
#
loop_
_entity.id
_entity.type
_entity.pdbx_description
1 polymer ?
#
loop_
_entity_poly.entity_id
_entity_poly.type
_entity_poly.pdbx_seq_one_letter_code
_entity_poly.pdbx_strand_id
1 'polypeptide(L)'
;MRALLVCSTALLAVLLAASPKVASAQMKLSPKATAPGGVETRYFTSIDGLMDGNADVILKETRQGKTVTAAVLDVCYPIAKNSDRKDRFVVNLQVAGQTLTGTTQSISEKAPVSVKLLRKQSGDFFEFRGQISIGQAVTEVTSPDNSDLSEKEFLDNQTSDDGITAQPKDFTDVSPEAIAVKVKLDAATDFLKSLKGQDVEVTLASLNVGCDALRAGEQTINMSVDPERAGALLAKFKAMQGVTAAGWTAGMTEMDRTIRFAAADWREGDKINRNKLATAVSNVLSRTLAAKPVSQSFNSATGKLKLVFKRPNQDFPALELTDTIEVTGLVSPDKPGTTDKLMLWIGSPATTTADESSGAKLNLSDDASVDEEGDQPDDNGSIEALARELRGQRWDADKSVWK
;
A
#
# COMPACT_ATOMS: atom_id res chain seq x y z
N MET A 1 1.82 -30.99 70.94
CA MET A 1 2.64 -30.25 71.93
C MET A 1 2.74 -28.81 71.38
N ARG A 2 1.94 -27.84 71.87
CA ARG A 2 2.20 -26.95 73.03
C ARG A 2 3.67 -26.49 73.08
N ALA A 3 4.05 -25.22 73.22
CA ALA A 3 3.45 -23.87 73.22
C ALA A 3 4.67 -22.91 73.35
N LEU A 4 4.67 -21.63 72.93
CA LEU A 4 4.27 -20.41 73.67
C LEU A 4 4.93 -19.21 72.91
N LEU A 5 4.16 -18.19 72.48
CA LEU A 5 3.96 -16.85 73.09
C LEU A 5 5.14 -15.87 72.82
N VAL A 6 5.00 -14.58 72.44
CA VAL A 6 4.18 -13.42 72.90
C VAL A 6 4.19 -12.36 71.76
N CYS A 7 3.07 -11.81 71.23
CA CYS A 7 2.42 -10.50 71.56
C CYS A 7 3.38 -9.27 71.53
N SER A 8 3.10 -8.07 70.98
CA SER A 8 1.87 -7.32 70.67
C SER A 8 2.13 -6.04 69.84
N THR A 9 1.10 -5.60 69.11
CA THR A 9 0.59 -4.22 68.92
C THR A 9 1.33 -3.16 68.09
N ALA A 10 0.66 -2.74 66.99
CA ALA A 10 0.39 -1.38 66.49
C ALA A 10 0.28 -1.44 64.95
N LEU A 11 -0.67 -0.88 64.21
CA LEU A 11 -1.71 0.12 64.44
C LEU A 11 -2.65 0.05 63.19
N LEU A 12 -3.96 0.32 63.38
CA LEU A 12 -4.94 1.01 62.48
C LEU A 12 -4.82 0.91 60.93
N ALA A 13 -5.88 0.91 60.11
CA ALA A 13 -7.33 0.90 60.24
C ALA A 13 -7.90 0.80 58.81
N VAL A 14 -8.98 0.04 58.65
CA VAL A 14 -10.14 0.21 57.73
C VAL A 14 -9.85 0.84 56.35
N LEU A 15 -9.82 0.00 55.30
CA LEU A 15 -10.06 0.42 53.92
C LEU A 15 -11.56 0.69 53.70
N LEU A 16 -11.90 1.94 53.46
CA LEU A 16 -13.16 2.38 52.85
C LEU A 16 -12.96 2.53 51.34
N ALA A 17 -14.00 2.15 50.61
CA ALA A 17 -14.11 2.16 49.16
C ALA A 17 -13.85 3.54 48.53
N ALA A 18 -13.03 3.57 47.48
CA ALA A 18 -13.05 4.61 46.46
C ALA A 18 -12.59 3.99 45.13
N SER A 19 -13.49 4.00 44.15
CA SER A 19 -13.27 3.62 42.76
C SER A 19 -12.15 4.47 42.13
N PRO A 20 -11.16 3.90 41.43
CA PRO A 20 -10.19 4.71 40.72
C PRO A 20 -10.83 5.25 39.44
N LYS A 21 -10.85 6.58 39.33
CA LYS A 21 -10.97 7.30 38.07
C LYS A 21 -9.98 6.71 37.06
N VAL A 22 -10.49 6.44 35.86
CA VAL A 22 -9.67 6.20 34.68
C VAL A 22 -8.80 7.44 34.47
N ALA A 23 -7.52 7.32 34.78
CA ALA A 23 -6.53 8.32 34.46
C ALA A 23 -6.12 8.10 33.00
N SER A 24 -6.63 8.92 32.09
CA SER A 24 -6.10 9.04 30.75
C SER A 24 -4.67 9.55 30.86
N ALA A 25 -3.69 8.66 30.72
CA ALA A 25 -2.28 9.00 30.65
C ALA A 25 -2.04 9.80 29.36
N GLN A 26 -2.11 11.13 29.46
CA GLN A 26 -1.63 12.01 28.41
C GLN A 26 -0.10 11.94 28.44
N MET A 27 0.49 11.09 27.58
CA MET A 27 1.93 11.08 27.33
C MET A 27 2.33 12.43 26.73
N LYS A 28 2.63 13.40 27.58
CA LYS A 28 3.38 14.61 27.22
C LYS A 28 4.86 14.30 27.47
N LEU A 29 5.49 13.60 26.53
CA LEU A 29 6.95 13.49 26.50
C LEU A 29 7.49 14.80 25.94
N SER A 30 7.72 15.78 26.82
CA SER A 30 8.48 16.98 26.45
C SER A 30 9.96 16.60 26.26
N PRO A 31 10.56 16.84 25.08
CA PRO A 31 12.00 16.71 24.95
C PRO A 31 12.69 17.75 25.83
N LYS A 32 13.76 17.31 26.51
CA LYS A 32 14.64 18.13 27.34
C LYS A 32 15.11 19.36 26.54
N ALA A 33 14.85 20.55 27.09
CA ALA A 33 15.23 21.83 26.49
C ALA A 33 16.72 21.84 26.09
N THR A 34 16.98 22.16 24.82
CA THR A 34 18.30 22.53 24.32
C THR A 34 18.80 23.76 25.09
N ALA A 35 20.12 23.89 25.25
CA ALA A 35 20.72 24.99 26.01
C ALA A 35 20.19 26.37 25.56
N PRO A 36 19.97 27.33 26.48
CA PRO A 36 19.46 28.66 26.13
C PRO A 36 20.34 29.32 25.07
N GLY A 37 19.77 29.62 23.89
CA GLY A 37 20.46 30.27 22.78
C GLY A 37 20.94 29.36 21.65
N GLY A 38 20.69 28.06 21.73
CA GLY A 38 20.90 27.13 20.61
C GLY A 38 20.02 27.46 19.40
N VAL A 39 20.54 27.17 18.20
CA VAL A 39 19.75 27.20 16.97
C VAL A 39 18.88 25.94 16.93
N GLU A 40 17.58 26.11 16.72
CA GLU A 40 16.61 25.00 16.67
C GLU A 40 15.85 24.98 15.35
N THR A 41 15.63 23.79 14.81
CA THR A 41 14.76 23.55 13.65
C THR A 41 13.38 23.12 14.12
N ARG A 42 12.35 23.78 13.59
CA ARG A 42 10.93 23.48 13.89
C ARG A 42 10.15 23.32 12.60
N TYR A 43 9.17 22.43 12.61
CA TYR A 43 8.37 22.09 11.45
C TYR A 43 6.89 22.34 11.71
N PHE A 44 6.20 22.90 10.73
CA PHE A 44 4.74 22.86 10.66
C PHE A 44 4.37 21.96 9.49
N THR A 45 3.55 20.94 9.73
CA THR A 45 3.09 19.98 8.70
C THR A 45 1.65 20.22 8.27
N SER A 46 1.04 21.30 8.75
CA SER A 46 -0.29 21.77 8.36
C SER A 46 -0.29 23.30 8.41
N ILE A 47 -0.87 23.94 7.39
CA ILE A 47 -1.26 25.35 7.40
C ILE A 47 -2.64 25.41 6.75
N ASP A 48 -3.66 25.60 7.56
CA ASP A 48 -5.06 25.59 7.10
C ASP A 48 -5.36 26.72 6.10
N GLY A 49 -6.34 26.46 5.24
CA GLY A 49 -6.84 27.43 4.26
C GLY A 49 -5.99 27.55 3.00
N LEU A 50 -4.88 26.82 2.88
CA LEU A 50 -4.11 26.81 1.64
C LEU A 50 -4.76 25.88 0.59
N MET A 51 -5.06 26.43 -0.59
CA MET A 51 -5.69 25.75 -1.73
C MET A 51 -6.96 24.99 -1.36
N ASP A 52 -7.88 25.67 -0.66
CA ASP A 52 -9.13 25.10 -0.13
C ASP A 52 -8.90 23.86 0.77
N GLY A 53 -7.75 23.81 1.45
CA GLY A 53 -7.37 22.70 2.33
C GLY A 53 -6.80 21.48 1.62
N ASN A 54 -6.58 21.54 0.31
CA ASN A 54 -6.11 20.39 -0.48
C ASN A 54 -4.58 20.39 -0.72
N ALA A 55 -3.86 21.33 -0.11
CA ALA A 55 -2.41 21.36 -0.16
C ALA A 55 -1.78 20.62 1.02
N ASP A 56 -0.71 19.88 0.73
CA ASP A 56 0.21 19.35 1.72
C ASP A 56 1.35 20.35 1.90
N VAL A 57 1.52 20.84 3.14
CA VAL A 57 2.38 21.98 3.46
C VAL A 57 3.38 21.62 4.54
N ILE A 58 4.65 21.88 4.26
CA ILE A 58 5.73 21.79 5.23
C ILE A 58 6.41 23.16 5.32
N LEU A 59 6.28 23.83 6.46
CA LEU A 59 7.06 25.03 6.78
C LEU A 59 8.16 24.65 7.77
N LYS A 60 9.41 24.70 7.30
CA LYS A 60 10.61 24.53 8.12
C LYS A 60 11.08 25.91 8.60
N GLU A 61 11.15 26.12 9.91
CA GLU A 61 11.73 27.30 10.52
C GLU A 61 13.05 26.96 11.22
N THR A 62 14.04 27.82 11.06
CA THR A 62 15.23 27.85 11.92
C THR A 62 15.07 29.01 12.90
N ARG A 63 15.24 28.74 14.19
CA ARG A 63 15.01 29.70 15.26
C ARG A 63 16.24 29.85 16.14
N GLN A 64 16.44 31.06 16.66
CA GLN A 64 17.35 31.34 17.76
C GLN A 64 16.53 31.94 18.91
N GLY A 65 16.20 31.10 19.90
CA GLY A 65 15.16 31.43 20.87
C GLY A 65 13.80 31.63 20.20
N LYS A 66 13.17 32.80 20.40
CA LYS A 66 11.85 33.14 19.79
C LYS A 66 11.97 33.75 18.40
N THR A 67 13.18 34.09 17.95
CA THR A 67 13.41 34.78 16.68
C THR A 67 13.58 33.75 15.57
N VAL A 68 12.77 33.85 14.51
CA VAL A 68 12.95 33.09 13.28
C VAL A 68 14.11 33.73 12.50
N THR A 69 15.10 32.94 12.11
CA THR A 69 16.28 33.40 11.37
C THR A 69 16.29 32.92 9.93
N ALA A 70 15.61 31.80 9.64
CA ALA A 70 15.37 31.32 8.30
C ALA A 70 14.03 30.56 8.25
N ALA A 71 13.38 30.56 7.08
CA ALA A 71 12.19 29.76 6.85
C ALA A 71 12.18 29.22 5.41
N VAL A 72 11.74 27.97 5.25
CA VAL A 72 11.55 27.32 3.94
C VAL A 72 10.15 26.76 3.91
N LEU A 73 9.38 27.15 2.90
CA LEU A 73 8.04 26.64 2.68
C LEU A 73 8.06 25.69 1.48
N ASP A 74 7.63 24.45 1.73
CA ASP A 74 7.47 23.38 0.76
C ASP A 74 5.98 23.05 0.65
N VAL A 75 5.39 23.33 -0.50
CA VAL A 75 3.95 23.12 -0.75
C VAL A 75 3.80 22.18 -1.93
N CYS A 76 3.02 21.12 -1.71
CA CYS A 76 2.51 20.24 -2.74
C CYS A 76 0.99 20.42 -2.85
N TYR A 77 0.48 20.63 -4.05
CA TYR A 77 -0.92 21.03 -4.28
C TYR A 77 -1.48 20.41 -5.57
N PRO A 78 -2.80 20.17 -5.64
CA PRO A 78 -3.45 19.76 -6.88
C PRO A 78 -3.45 20.92 -7.88
N ILE A 79 -3.13 20.64 -9.14
CA ILE A 79 -3.03 21.66 -10.19
C ILE A 79 -4.42 22.15 -10.64
N ALA A 80 -5.43 21.29 -10.52
CA ALA A 80 -6.80 21.60 -10.87
C ALA A 80 -7.76 20.96 -9.88
N LYS A 81 -8.95 21.55 -9.75
CA LYS A 81 -10.04 20.98 -8.97
C LYS A 81 -10.39 19.58 -9.50
N ASN A 82 -10.55 18.62 -8.59
CA ASN A 82 -10.84 17.21 -8.91
C ASN A 82 -9.75 16.52 -9.76
N SER A 83 -8.50 16.97 -9.67
CA SER A 83 -7.37 16.30 -10.33
C SER A 83 -6.39 15.73 -9.30
N ASP A 84 -6.00 14.48 -9.50
CA ASP A 84 -4.90 13.85 -8.74
C ASP A 84 -3.52 14.37 -9.18
N ARG A 85 -3.45 15.15 -10.26
CA ARG A 85 -2.20 15.73 -10.75
C ARG A 85 -1.76 16.82 -9.78
N LYS A 86 -0.63 16.58 -9.13
CA LYS A 86 -0.03 17.51 -8.18
C LYS A 86 1.15 18.25 -8.80
N ASP A 87 1.39 19.46 -8.32
CA ASP A 87 2.65 20.17 -8.50
C ASP A 87 3.19 20.54 -7.12
N ARG A 88 4.46 20.91 -7.08
CA ARG A 88 5.16 21.29 -5.86
C ARG A 88 5.99 22.54 -6.10
N PHE A 89 6.13 23.38 -5.10
CA PHE A 89 7.16 24.41 -5.08
C PHE A 89 7.86 24.43 -3.73
N VAL A 90 9.13 24.84 -3.74
CA VAL A 90 9.91 25.09 -2.54
C VAL A 90 10.43 26.52 -2.63
N VAL A 91 10.21 27.30 -1.56
CA VAL A 91 10.62 28.71 -1.49
C VAL A 91 11.38 28.97 -0.21
N ASN A 92 12.56 29.56 -0.36
CA ASN A 92 13.29 30.16 0.76
C ASN A 92 12.64 31.52 1.08
N LEU A 93 12.14 31.68 2.30
CA LEU A 93 11.44 32.88 2.72
C LEU A 93 12.41 33.84 3.40
N GLN A 94 12.43 35.08 2.92
CA GLN A 94 13.05 36.20 3.60
C GLN A 94 12.25 36.51 4.87
N VAL A 95 12.95 36.53 6.01
CA VAL A 95 12.36 36.82 7.32
C VAL A 95 12.56 38.29 7.66
N ALA A 96 11.47 39.03 7.82
CA ALA A 96 11.46 40.44 8.22
C ALA A 96 10.52 40.61 9.42
N GLY A 97 11.06 40.42 10.62
CA GLY A 97 10.28 40.41 11.86
C GLY A 97 9.28 39.24 11.85
N GLN A 98 7.99 39.55 11.80
CA GLN A 98 6.90 38.56 11.70
C GLN A 98 6.52 38.24 10.25
N THR A 99 7.07 38.95 9.28
CA THR A 99 6.74 38.78 7.86
C THR A 99 7.68 37.78 7.22
N LEU A 100 7.12 36.82 6.48
CA LEU A 100 7.84 35.83 5.67
C LEU A 100 7.46 36.04 4.20
N THR A 101 8.44 36.37 3.36
CA THR A 101 8.20 36.64 1.94
C THR A 101 9.17 35.90 1.04
N GLY A 102 8.71 35.41 -0.11
CA GLY A 102 9.61 34.81 -1.09
C GLY A 102 8.95 34.64 -2.44
N THR A 103 9.78 34.36 -3.45
CA THR A 103 9.34 34.01 -4.80
C THR A 103 10.11 32.80 -5.29
N THR A 104 9.45 31.99 -6.12
CA THR A 104 10.04 30.79 -6.73
C THR A 104 9.27 30.42 -8.00
N GLN A 105 9.51 29.24 -8.54
CA GLN A 105 8.66 28.60 -9.53
C GLN A 105 8.21 27.23 -9.05
N SER A 106 7.04 26.78 -9.51
CA SER A 106 6.64 25.38 -9.34
C SER A 106 7.55 24.44 -10.14
N ILE A 107 7.62 23.17 -9.72
CA ILE A 107 8.56 22.20 -10.27
C ILE A 107 8.10 21.74 -11.65
N SER A 108 6.82 21.40 -11.80
CA SER A 108 6.31 20.74 -13.00
C SER A 108 5.86 21.76 -14.05
N GLU A 109 4.98 22.69 -13.68
CA GLU A 109 4.44 23.68 -14.62
C GLU A 109 5.33 24.92 -14.79
N LYS A 110 6.38 25.06 -13.96
CA LYS A 110 7.23 26.25 -13.91
C LYS A 110 6.43 27.54 -13.70
N ALA A 111 5.28 27.43 -13.02
CA ALA A 111 4.42 28.57 -12.74
C ALA A 111 5.14 29.51 -11.76
N PRO A 112 5.13 30.84 -11.97
CA PRO A 112 5.70 31.77 -11.02
C PRO A 112 4.92 31.72 -9.69
N VAL A 113 5.64 31.68 -8.59
CA VAL A 113 5.07 31.63 -7.23
C VAL A 113 5.54 32.83 -6.43
N SER A 114 4.62 33.47 -5.71
CA SER A 114 4.93 34.47 -4.68
C SER A 114 4.25 34.11 -3.37
N VAL A 115 4.96 34.31 -2.27
CA VAL A 115 4.50 34.01 -0.92
C VAL A 115 4.68 35.25 -0.06
N LYS A 116 3.63 35.62 0.67
CA LYS A 116 3.66 36.63 1.72
C LYS A 116 2.81 36.15 2.88
N LEU A 117 3.46 35.77 3.97
CA LEU A 117 2.82 35.33 5.20
C LEU A 117 3.22 36.23 6.36
N LEU A 118 2.28 36.47 7.26
CA LEU A 118 2.46 37.06 8.57
C LEU A 118 2.33 35.95 9.59
N ARG A 119 3.35 35.80 10.43
CA ARG A 119 3.43 34.81 11.49
C ARG A 119 3.28 35.49 12.85
N LYS A 120 2.25 35.11 13.60
CA LYS A 120 2.02 35.59 14.96
C LYS A 120 2.03 34.43 15.94
N GLN A 121 2.80 34.55 17.03
CA GLN A 121 2.84 33.55 18.08
C GLN A 121 1.95 33.97 19.26
N SER A 122 1.13 33.05 19.76
CA SER A 122 0.28 33.22 20.93
C SER A 122 0.45 32.02 21.87
N GLY A 123 1.35 32.16 22.85
CA GLY A 123 1.74 31.03 23.70
C GLY A 123 2.50 29.98 22.89
N ASP A 124 1.99 28.75 22.93
CA ASP A 124 2.54 27.60 22.20
C ASP A 124 1.96 27.45 20.78
N PHE A 125 0.99 28.29 20.41
CA PHE A 125 0.31 28.24 19.11
C PHE A 125 0.76 29.36 18.18
N PHE A 126 0.61 29.09 16.88
CA PHE A 126 1.01 29.99 15.80
C PHE A 126 -0.14 30.26 14.85
N GLU A 127 -0.29 31.53 14.51
CA GLU A 127 -1.23 32.03 13.51
C GLU A 127 -0.46 32.45 12.25
N PHE A 128 -0.90 31.96 11.10
CA PHE A 128 -0.42 32.35 9.79
C PHE A 128 -1.53 33.04 9.00
N ARG A 129 -1.25 34.26 8.51
CA ARG A 129 -2.15 35.00 7.62
C ARG A 129 -1.40 35.53 6.42
N GLY A 130 -2.02 35.57 5.24
CA GLY A 130 -1.41 36.23 4.10
C GLY A 130 -1.92 35.72 2.78
N GLN A 131 -1.05 35.70 1.77
CA GLN A 131 -1.40 35.31 0.42
C GLN A 131 -0.28 34.50 -0.21
N ILE A 132 -0.69 33.48 -0.97
CA ILE A 132 0.18 32.74 -1.89
C ILE A 132 -0.40 32.89 -3.29
N SER A 133 0.43 33.33 -4.24
CA SER A 133 0.07 33.38 -5.64
C SER A 133 0.81 32.30 -6.43
N ILE A 134 0.09 31.59 -7.29
CA ILE A 134 0.66 30.63 -8.25
C ILE A 134 0.12 30.97 -9.63
N GLY A 135 1.00 31.40 -10.53
CA GLY A 135 0.58 31.96 -11.81
C GLY A 135 -0.33 33.17 -11.60
N GLN A 136 -1.58 33.06 -12.04
CA GLN A 136 -2.61 34.10 -11.86
C GLN A 136 -3.53 33.85 -10.66
N ALA A 137 -3.50 32.65 -10.07
CA ALA A 137 -4.32 32.31 -8.93
C ALA A 137 -3.74 32.90 -7.64
N VAL A 138 -4.57 33.52 -6.81
CA VAL A 138 -4.20 34.05 -5.51
C VAL A 138 -5.07 33.38 -4.45
N THR A 139 -4.43 32.78 -3.46
CA THR A 139 -5.09 32.13 -2.33
C THR A 139 -4.78 32.90 -1.06
N GLU A 140 -5.84 33.29 -0.34
CA GLU A 140 -5.69 33.84 1.00
C GLU A 140 -5.42 32.72 2.01
N VAL A 141 -4.40 32.90 2.84
CA VAL A 141 -4.07 32.00 3.93
C VAL A 141 -4.62 32.58 5.21
N THR A 142 -5.43 31.80 5.91
CA THR A 142 -5.87 32.11 7.29
C THR A 142 -5.85 30.81 8.07
N SER A 143 -4.79 30.62 8.84
CA SER A 143 -4.60 29.46 9.70
C SER A 143 -4.35 29.93 11.14
N PRO A 144 -5.38 29.95 12.00
CA PRO A 144 -5.30 30.60 13.31
C PRO A 144 -4.63 29.77 14.40
N ASP A 145 -4.55 28.45 14.24
CA ASP A 145 -4.18 27.52 15.32
C ASP A 145 -3.26 26.41 14.83
N ASN A 146 -1.95 26.67 14.83
CA ASN A 146 -0.93 25.72 14.38
C ASN A 146 0.00 25.36 15.54
N SER A 147 0.38 24.08 15.58
CA SER A 147 1.45 23.58 16.46
C SER A 147 2.66 23.17 15.62
N ASP A 148 3.85 23.25 16.22
CA ASP A 148 5.08 22.85 15.55
C ASP A 148 5.66 21.56 16.14
N LEU A 149 6.41 20.85 15.29
CA LEU A 149 7.15 19.64 15.62
C LEU A 149 8.64 19.98 15.73
N SER A 150 9.33 19.27 16.62
CA SER A 150 10.80 19.22 16.58
C SER A 150 11.28 18.48 15.33
N GLU A 151 12.55 18.69 14.97
CA GLU A 151 13.18 17.96 13.86
C GLU A 151 13.15 16.44 14.08
N LYS A 152 13.34 15.97 15.31
CA LYS A 152 13.24 14.54 15.63
C LYS A 152 11.83 14.01 15.40
N GLU A 153 10.80 14.67 15.93
CA GLU A 153 9.40 14.24 15.75
C GLU A 153 9.00 14.25 14.28
N PHE A 154 9.43 15.27 13.53
CA PHE A 154 9.20 15.33 12.09
C PHE A 154 9.83 14.15 11.36
N LEU A 155 11.11 13.83 11.65
CA LEU A 155 11.81 12.72 11.00
C LEU A 155 11.25 11.34 11.41
N ASP A 156 10.89 11.17 12.68
CA ASP A 156 10.28 9.92 13.18
C ASP A 156 8.92 9.65 12.51
N ASN A 157 8.23 10.70 12.04
CA ASN A 157 6.96 10.61 11.31
C ASN A 157 7.12 10.42 9.78
N GLN A 158 8.34 10.44 9.25
CA GLN A 158 8.57 10.20 7.82
C GLN A 158 8.66 8.70 7.55
N THR A 159 7.65 8.13 6.89
CA THR A 159 7.70 6.76 6.35
C THR A 159 8.18 6.80 4.91
N SER A 160 9.26 6.08 4.60
CA SER A 160 9.69 5.88 3.21
C SER A 160 10.18 4.44 2.99
N ASP A 161 9.31 3.48 3.28
CA ASP A 161 9.47 2.13 2.75
C ASP A 161 8.78 2.06 1.37
N ASP A 162 9.55 1.74 0.33
CA ASP A 162 9.00 1.52 -1.01
C ASP A 162 8.49 0.08 -1.20
N GLY A 163 8.66 -0.79 -0.20
CA GLY A 163 8.25 -2.18 -0.22
C GLY A 163 9.04 -3.04 -1.20
N ILE A 164 10.17 -2.54 -1.74
CA ILE A 164 10.93 -3.21 -2.78
C ILE A 164 11.98 -4.14 -2.17
N THR A 165 11.77 -5.45 -2.35
CA THR A 165 12.77 -6.46 -2.04
C THR A 165 13.53 -6.85 -3.31
N ALA A 166 14.77 -6.39 -3.44
CA ALA A 166 15.55 -6.53 -4.68
C ALA A 166 15.90 -7.97 -5.09
N GLN A 167 16.10 -8.85 -4.09
CA GLN A 167 16.42 -10.27 -4.24
C GLN A 167 15.85 -11.03 -3.02
N PRO A 168 14.54 -11.31 -3.00
CA PRO A 168 13.95 -12.08 -1.91
C PRO A 168 14.53 -13.51 -1.93
N LYS A 169 14.66 -14.11 -0.74
CA LYS A 169 15.15 -15.50 -0.60
C LYS A 169 14.20 -16.50 -1.27
N ASP A 170 12.91 -16.27 -1.08
CA ASP A 170 11.76 -16.98 -1.60
C ASP A 170 10.57 -16.02 -1.61
N PHE A 171 9.41 -16.45 -2.09
CA PHE A 171 8.23 -15.61 -2.25
C PHE A 171 7.24 -15.71 -1.07
N THR A 172 7.73 -15.91 0.16
CA THR A 172 6.83 -15.94 1.34
C THR A 172 6.41 -14.55 1.81
N ASP A 173 7.28 -13.55 1.61
CA ASP A 173 7.07 -12.16 2.09
C ASP A 173 6.72 -11.18 0.96
N VAL A 174 6.90 -11.61 -0.30
CA VAL A 174 6.62 -10.85 -1.51
C VAL A 174 6.06 -11.78 -2.57
N SER A 175 5.30 -11.27 -3.54
CA SER A 175 4.60 -12.09 -4.51
C SER A 175 5.41 -12.24 -5.81
N PRO A 176 5.42 -13.43 -6.44
CA PRO A 176 6.26 -13.73 -7.61
C PRO A 176 5.92 -12.92 -8.87
N GLU A 177 4.66 -12.50 -9.00
CA GLU A 177 4.15 -11.67 -10.10
C GLU A 177 4.30 -10.16 -9.87
N ALA A 178 4.44 -9.74 -8.61
CA ALA A 178 4.43 -8.34 -8.23
C ALA A 178 5.84 -7.78 -8.19
N ILE A 179 6.12 -6.85 -9.10
CA ILE A 179 7.40 -6.14 -9.16
C ILE A 179 7.18 -4.64 -9.11
N ALA A 180 8.17 -3.93 -8.59
CA ALA A 180 8.16 -2.48 -8.61
C ALA A 180 9.51 -1.92 -9.03
N VAL A 181 9.47 -0.73 -9.62
CA VAL A 181 10.64 0.04 -10.02
C VAL A 181 10.51 1.45 -9.49
N LYS A 182 11.50 1.85 -8.69
CA LYS A 182 11.68 3.24 -8.25
C LYS A 182 12.52 3.97 -9.28
N VAL A 183 11.99 5.08 -9.78
CA VAL A 183 12.58 5.86 -10.87
C VAL A 183 12.55 7.34 -10.52
N LYS A 184 13.60 8.07 -10.89
CA LYS A 184 13.63 9.54 -10.76
C LYS A 184 12.50 10.17 -11.56
N LEU A 185 11.91 11.25 -11.02
CA LEU A 185 10.76 11.90 -11.65
C LEU A 185 11.03 12.40 -13.08
N ASP A 186 12.26 12.86 -13.35
CA ASP A 186 12.69 13.32 -14.67
C ASP A 186 12.84 12.18 -15.68
N ALA A 187 13.03 10.94 -15.22
CA ALA A 187 13.12 9.74 -16.04
C ALA A 187 11.82 8.91 -16.10
N ALA A 188 10.87 9.16 -15.20
CA ALA A 188 9.65 8.35 -15.04
C ALA A 188 8.81 8.26 -16.33
N THR A 189 8.68 9.37 -17.07
CA THR A 189 7.91 9.37 -18.32
C THR A 189 8.52 8.47 -19.38
N ASP A 190 9.84 8.49 -19.54
CA ASP A 190 10.52 7.67 -20.54
C ASP A 190 10.59 6.19 -20.11
N PHE A 191 10.74 5.93 -18.80
CA PHE A 191 10.54 4.61 -18.23
C PHE A 191 9.17 4.04 -18.59
N LEU A 192 8.08 4.78 -18.33
CA LEU A 192 6.71 4.35 -18.64
C LEU A 192 6.49 4.11 -20.14
N LYS A 193 7.06 4.95 -21.02
CA LYS A 193 7.02 4.71 -22.47
C LYS A 193 7.72 3.40 -22.84
N SER A 194 8.83 3.06 -22.18
CA SER A 194 9.60 1.83 -22.42
C SER A 194 8.84 0.55 -22.05
N LEU A 195 7.83 0.64 -21.18
CA LEU A 195 6.99 -0.50 -20.78
C LEU A 195 5.99 -0.92 -21.87
N LYS A 196 5.72 -0.06 -22.86
CA LYS A 196 4.80 -0.39 -23.95
C LYS A 196 5.31 -1.61 -24.71
N GLY A 197 4.44 -2.62 -24.86
CA GLY A 197 4.76 -3.88 -25.52
C GLY A 197 5.71 -4.81 -24.74
N GLN A 198 5.94 -4.56 -23.45
CA GLN A 198 6.73 -5.46 -22.58
C GLN A 198 5.88 -6.55 -21.90
N ASP A 199 4.59 -6.65 -22.24
CA ASP A 199 3.64 -7.56 -21.61
C ASP A 199 3.65 -7.44 -20.08
N VAL A 200 3.56 -6.20 -19.58
CA VAL A 200 3.45 -5.89 -18.16
C VAL A 200 2.12 -5.18 -17.90
N GLU A 201 1.54 -5.43 -16.74
CA GLU A 201 0.33 -4.72 -16.29
C GLU A 201 0.75 -3.68 -15.26
N VAL A 202 0.63 -2.40 -15.59
CA VAL A 202 0.99 -1.30 -14.69
C VAL A 202 -0.20 -0.95 -13.80
N THR A 203 0.05 -0.85 -12.49
CA THR A 203 -0.98 -0.44 -11.53
C THR A 203 -1.30 1.04 -11.73
N LEU A 204 -2.54 1.35 -12.13
CA LEU A 204 -2.95 2.72 -12.47
C LEU A 204 -2.68 3.72 -11.33
N ALA A 205 -2.98 3.33 -10.08
CA ALA A 205 -2.75 4.17 -8.91
C ALA A 205 -1.26 4.55 -8.72
N SER A 206 -0.32 3.69 -9.16
CA SER A 206 1.12 4.00 -9.07
C SER A 206 1.59 5.03 -10.10
N LEU A 207 0.76 5.39 -11.08
CA LEU A 207 1.06 6.46 -12.05
C LEU A 207 0.86 7.85 -11.45
N ASN A 208 0.04 7.97 -10.40
CA ASN A 208 -0.19 9.23 -9.70
C ASN A 208 1.03 9.59 -8.84
N VAL A 209 1.61 10.77 -9.09
CA VAL A 209 2.76 11.26 -8.32
C VAL A 209 2.27 11.96 -7.06
N GLY A 210 2.36 11.27 -5.92
CA GLY A 210 2.04 11.82 -4.60
C GLY A 210 3.04 12.90 -4.14
N CYS A 211 2.69 13.60 -3.06
CA CYS A 211 3.54 14.65 -2.49
C CYS A 211 4.87 14.09 -1.97
N ASP A 212 4.85 12.89 -1.38
CA ASP A 212 6.07 12.23 -0.90
C ASP A 212 7.01 11.89 -2.06
N ALA A 213 6.48 11.41 -3.19
CA ALA A 213 7.26 11.19 -4.41
C ALA A 213 7.84 12.49 -4.97
N LEU A 214 7.04 13.57 -5.03
CA LEU A 214 7.51 14.91 -5.43
C LEU A 214 8.60 15.46 -4.50
N ARG A 215 8.57 15.11 -3.21
CA ARG A 215 9.59 15.48 -2.21
C ARG A 215 10.86 14.65 -2.33
N ALA A 216 10.72 13.34 -2.50
CA ALA A 216 11.82 12.41 -2.68
C ALA A 216 12.52 12.59 -4.04
N GLY A 217 11.84 13.16 -5.04
CA GLY A 217 12.37 13.27 -6.40
C GLY A 217 12.31 11.96 -7.18
N GLU A 218 11.61 10.96 -6.65
CA GLU A 218 11.50 9.61 -7.20
C GLU A 218 10.07 9.09 -7.05
N GLN A 219 9.64 8.24 -7.98
CA GLN A 219 8.33 7.61 -8.00
C GLN A 219 8.51 6.10 -8.12
N THR A 220 7.69 5.35 -7.38
CA THR A 220 7.62 3.89 -7.48
C THR A 220 6.49 3.49 -8.43
N ILE A 221 6.83 2.78 -9.49
CA ILE A 221 5.87 2.21 -10.46
C ILE A 221 5.67 0.73 -10.13
N ASN A 222 4.43 0.37 -9.78
CA ASN A 222 4.05 -0.99 -9.42
C ASN A 222 3.49 -1.73 -10.63
N MET A 223 3.93 -2.96 -10.84
CA MET A 223 3.57 -3.77 -12.01
C MET A 223 3.28 -5.22 -11.61
N SER A 224 2.32 -5.83 -12.30
CA SER A 224 2.15 -7.28 -12.34
C SER A 224 2.74 -7.84 -13.63
N VAL A 225 3.50 -8.91 -13.51
CA VAL A 225 4.18 -9.57 -14.63
C VAL A 225 4.11 -11.07 -14.50
N ASP A 226 4.27 -11.76 -15.61
CA ASP A 226 4.49 -13.20 -15.63
C ASP A 226 5.72 -13.59 -14.77
N PRO A 227 5.58 -14.45 -13.74
CA PRO A 227 6.68 -14.88 -12.88
C PRO A 227 7.86 -15.49 -13.64
N GLU A 228 7.65 -16.18 -14.77
CA GLU A 228 8.74 -16.74 -15.57
C GLU A 228 9.59 -15.65 -16.25
N ARG A 229 9.08 -14.42 -16.36
CA ARG A 229 9.77 -13.28 -16.97
C ARG A 229 10.24 -12.24 -15.96
N ALA A 230 9.70 -12.25 -14.74
CA ALA A 230 9.95 -11.23 -13.72
C ALA A 230 11.45 -10.93 -13.52
N GLY A 231 12.28 -11.96 -13.36
CA GLY A 231 13.72 -11.79 -13.17
C GLY A 231 14.43 -11.11 -14.35
N ALA A 232 14.07 -11.47 -15.58
CA ALA A 232 14.66 -10.87 -16.79
C ALA A 232 14.21 -9.42 -16.99
N LEU A 233 12.94 -9.13 -16.74
CA LEU A 233 12.41 -7.76 -16.78
C LEU A 233 13.08 -6.88 -15.73
N LEU A 234 13.22 -7.37 -14.48
CA LEU A 234 13.91 -6.65 -13.43
C LEU A 234 15.38 -6.39 -13.76
N ALA A 235 16.10 -7.37 -14.34
CA ALA A 235 17.47 -7.17 -14.79
C ALA A 235 17.56 -6.08 -15.87
N LYS A 236 16.63 -6.08 -16.84
CA LYS A 236 16.52 -5.02 -17.86
C LYS A 236 16.22 -3.66 -17.22
N PHE A 237 15.29 -3.59 -16.27
CA PHE A 237 14.87 -2.34 -15.66
C PHE A 237 15.97 -1.72 -14.79
N LYS A 238 16.71 -2.54 -14.03
CA LYS A 238 17.89 -2.09 -13.27
C LYS A 238 18.98 -1.45 -14.13
N ALA A 239 19.05 -1.80 -15.41
CA ALA A 239 20.02 -1.23 -16.35
C ALA A 239 19.57 0.09 -16.98
N MET A 240 18.32 0.54 -16.76
CA MET A 240 17.81 1.76 -17.37
C MET A 240 18.23 3.01 -16.60
N GLN A 241 18.49 4.09 -17.33
CA GLN A 241 18.86 5.37 -16.74
C GLN A 241 17.70 5.93 -15.89
N GLY A 242 18.03 6.45 -14.70
CA GLY A 242 17.06 7.04 -13.79
C GLY A 242 16.36 6.05 -12.87
N VAL A 243 16.53 4.73 -13.06
CA VAL A 243 16.07 3.72 -12.10
C VAL A 243 17.01 3.70 -10.89
N THR A 244 16.44 3.79 -9.69
CA THR A 244 17.19 3.83 -8.41
C THR A 244 17.00 2.57 -7.58
N ALA A 245 15.86 1.90 -7.73
CA ALA A 245 15.61 0.57 -7.15
C ALA A 245 14.67 -0.24 -8.04
N ALA A 246 14.79 -1.57 -7.99
CA ALA A 246 13.86 -2.48 -8.64
C ALA A 246 13.89 -3.85 -7.98
N GLY A 247 12.72 -4.45 -7.81
CA GLY A 247 12.58 -5.73 -7.09
C GLY A 247 11.15 -6.21 -7.05
N TRP A 248 10.91 -7.17 -6.17
CA TRP A 248 9.59 -7.73 -5.88
C TRP A 248 8.92 -6.99 -4.73
N THR A 249 7.59 -6.99 -4.73
CA THR A 249 6.76 -6.37 -3.69
C THR A 249 5.67 -7.33 -3.25
N ALA A 250 4.89 -6.94 -2.24
CA ALA A 250 3.61 -7.58 -1.97
C ALA A 250 2.69 -7.52 -3.21
N GLY A 251 1.90 -8.57 -3.41
CA GLY A 251 0.97 -8.75 -4.53
C GLY A 251 -0.25 -9.57 -4.11
N MET A 252 -0.83 -10.32 -5.03
CA MET A 252 -2.04 -11.11 -4.75
C MET A 252 -1.76 -12.52 -4.25
N THR A 253 -0.50 -12.96 -4.21
CA THR A 253 -0.18 -14.31 -3.79
C THR A 253 -0.12 -14.36 -2.27
N GLU A 254 -1.19 -14.78 -1.61
CA GLU A 254 -1.17 -15.13 -0.19
C GLU A 254 -0.79 -16.59 0.07
N MET A 255 -0.08 -16.81 1.18
CA MET A 255 0.53 -18.12 1.47
C MET A 255 -0.49 -19.20 1.88
N ASP A 256 -1.60 -18.83 2.51
CA ASP A 256 -2.59 -19.79 3.02
C ASP A 256 -3.31 -20.58 1.91
N ARG A 257 -3.36 -19.99 0.71
CA ARG A 257 -3.95 -20.57 -0.50
C ARG A 257 -2.90 -21.03 -1.51
N THR A 258 -1.63 -21.07 -1.09
CA THR A 258 -0.51 -21.49 -1.93
C THR A 258 -0.09 -22.93 -1.63
N ILE A 259 0.20 -23.68 -2.69
CA ILE A 259 0.67 -25.06 -2.65
C ILE A 259 2.05 -25.10 -3.28
N ARG A 260 3.04 -25.62 -2.56
CA ARG A 260 4.41 -25.82 -3.07
C ARG A 260 4.65 -27.26 -3.46
N PHE A 261 5.16 -27.53 -4.66
CA PHE A 261 5.33 -28.89 -5.17
C PHE A 261 6.59 -29.03 -6.01
N ALA A 262 7.01 -30.28 -6.28
CA ALA A 262 8.18 -30.56 -7.10
C ALA A 262 7.94 -30.16 -8.57
N ALA A 263 8.90 -29.49 -9.19
CA ALA A 263 8.75 -28.95 -10.54
C ALA A 263 8.91 -29.98 -11.66
N ALA A 264 9.63 -31.08 -11.42
CA ALA A 264 10.10 -32.00 -12.45
C ALA A 264 8.97 -32.53 -13.36
N ASP A 265 7.83 -32.92 -12.76
CA ASP A 265 6.69 -33.48 -13.50
C ASP A 265 5.86 -32.40 -14.23
N TRP A 266 6.13 -31.12 -14.00
CA TRP A 266 5.31 -30.00 -14.45
C TRP A 266 6.07 -29.02 -15.36
N ARG A 267 7.29 -29.38 -15.75
CA ARG A 267 8.09 -28.64 -16.73
C ARG A 267 8.15 -29.36 -18.07
N GLU A 268 8.36 -28.58 -19.12
CA GLU A 268 8.74 -29.03 -20.44
C GLU A 268 10.03 -28.29 -20.83
N GLY A 269 11.16 -28.98 -20.66
CA GLY A 269 12.47 -28.33 -20.66
C GLY A 269 12.59 -27.33 -19.51
N ASP A 270 13.01 -26.10 -19.81
CA ASP A 270 13.19 -25.04 -18.81
C ASP A 270 11.90 -24.30 -18.44
N LYS A 271 10.80 -24.53 -19.17
CA LYS A 271 9.53 -23.80 -18.97
C LYS A 271 8.51 -24.61 -18.20
N ILE A 272 7.63 -23.91 -17.49
CA ILE A 272 6.46 -24.51 -16.86
C ILE A 272 5.49 -24.97 -17.96
N ASN A 273 5.05 -26.23 -17.90
CA ASN A 273 4.00 -26.73 -18.78
C ASN A 273 2.62 -26.26 -18.28
N ARG A 274 2.28 -25.04 -18.64
CA ARG A 274 1.06 -24.34 -18.21
C ARG A 274 -0.22 -25.06 -18.56
N ASN A 275 -0.30 -25.64 -19.76
CA ASN A 275 -1.49 -26.36 -20.21
C ASN A 275 -1.71 -27.64 -19.39
N LYS A 276 -0.65 -28.38 -19.09
CA LYS A 276 -0.71 -29.57 -18.24
C LYS A 276 -1.18 -29.22 -16.84
N LEU A 277 -0.61 -28.17 -16.24
CA LEU A 277 -1.01 -27.69 -14.91
C LEU A 277 -2.44 -27.19 -14.88
N ALA A 278 -2.83 -26.29 -15.80
CA ALA A 278 -4.20 -25.77 -15.86
C ALA A 278 -5.24 -26.88 -16.00
N THR A 279 -4.95 -27.89 -16.83
CA THR A 279 -5.83 -29.05 -17.00
C THR A 279 -5.94 -29.87 -15.71
N ALA A 280 -4.82 -30.12 -15.01
CA ALA A 280 -4.84 -30.83 -13.74
C ALA A 280 -5.62 -30.06 -12.66
N VAL A 281 -5.38 -28.76 -12.53
CA VAL A 281 -6.10 -27.88 -11.60
C VAL A 281 -7.59 -27.85 -11.93
N SER A 282 -7.94 -27.64 -13.20
CA SER A 282 -9.34 -27.60 -13.66
C SER A 282 -10.08 -28.90 -13.36
N ASN A 283 -9.43 -30.05 -13.57
CA ASN A 283 -10.01 -31.35 -13.26
C ASN A 283 -10.27 -31.57 -11.76
N VAL A 284 -9.37 -31.09 -10.89
CA VAL A 284 -9.57 -31.15 -9.44
C VAL A 284 -10.72 -30.23 -9.03
N LEU A 285 -10.68 -28.97 -9.48
CA LEU A 285 -11.69 -27.97 -9.14
C LEU A 285 -13.09 -28.32 -9.66
N SER A 286 -13.19 -28.94 -10.83
CA SER A 286 -14.46 -29.45 -11.34
C SER A 286 -15.13 -30.43 -10.36
N ARG A 287 -14.35 -31.26 -9.67
CA ARG A 287 -14.87 -32.22 -8.69
C ARG A 287 -15.21 -31.55 -7.37
N THR A 288 -14.34 -30.69 -6.85
CA THR A 288 -14.55 -30.04 -5.53
C THR A 288 -15.68 -29.01 -5.58
N LEU A 289 -15.83 -28.30 -6.70
CA LEU A 289 -16.91 -27.33 -6.91
C LEU A 289 -18.22 -27.97 -7.41
N ALA A 290 -18.21 -29.28 -7.71
CA ALA A 290 -19.30 -30.00 -8.37
C ALA A 290 -19.80 -29.27 -9.65
N ALA A 291 -18.86 -28.75 -10.44
CA ALA A 291 -19.13 -27.88 -11.58
C ALA A 291 -18.39 -28.35 -12.84
N LYS A 292 -18.97 -28.09 -14.02
CA LYS A 292 -18.37 -28.46 -15.31
C LYS A 292 -17.40 -27.37 -15.77
N PRO A 293 -16.17 -27.72 -16.18
CA PRO A 293 -15.25 -26.74 -16.73
C PRO A 293 -15.78 -26.22 -18.08
N VAL A 294 -15.73 -24.90 -18.26
CA VAL A 294 -16.17 -24.20 -19.47
C VAL A 294 -14.97 -23.69 -20.24
N SER A 295 -14.02 -23.04 -19.57
CA SER A 295 -12.82 -22.51 -20.19
C SER A 295 -11.64 -22.44 -19.22
N GLN A 296 -10.45 -22.45 -19.80
CA GLN A 296 -9.19 -22.18 -19.10
C GLN A 296 -8.30 -21.32 -20.00
N SER A 297 -7.72 -20.26 -19.46
CA SER A 297 -6.83 -19.38 -20.22
C SER A 297 -5.76 -18.74 -19.33
N PHE A 298 -4.62 -18.42 -19.93
CA PHE A 298 -3.57 -17.65 -19.27
C PHE A 298 -3.54 -16.24 -19.82
N ASN A 299 -3.39 -15.27 -18.94
CA ASN A 299 -3.03 -13.91 -19.33
C ASN A 299 -1.55 -13.88 -19.74
N SER A 300 -1.25 -13.45 -20.96
CA SER A 300 0.11 -13.42 -21.49
C SER A 300 1.01 -12.35 -20.84
N ALA A 301 0.42 -11.31 -20.23
CA ALA A 301 1.16 -10.28 -19.52
C ALA A 301 1.54 -10.72 -18.11
N THR A 302 0.57 -11.24 -17.36
CA THR A 302 0.73 -11.51 -15.93
C THR A 302 0.94 -12.98 -15.57
N GLY A 303 0.74 -13.91 -16.51
CA GLY A 303 0.81 -15.34 -16.24
C GLY A 303 -0.33 -15.88 -15.38
N LYS A 304 -1.33 -15.05 -15.03
CA LYS A 304 -2.52 -15.47 -14.28
C LYS A 304 -3.34 -16.47 -15.09
N LEU A 305 -3.73 -17.55 -14.43
CA LEU A 305 -4.68 -18.55 -14.92
C LEU A 305 -6.09 -18.11 -14.57
N LYS A 306 -6.98 -18.05 -15.56
CA LYS A 306 -8.43 -17.92 -15.36
C LYS A 306 -9.10 -19.25 -15.70
N LEU A 307 -9.87 -19.78 -14.77
CA LEU A 307 -10.70 -20.97 -14.93
C LEU A 307 -12.17 -20.58 -14.76
N VAL A 308 -13.03 -21.06 -15.65
CA VAL A 308 -14.47 -20.82 -15.58
C VAL A 308 -15.20 -22.15 -15.52
N PHE A 309 -16.11 -22.29 -14.57
CA PHE A 309 -16.95 -23.47 -14.39
C PHE A 309 -18.43 -23.07 -14.38
N LYS A 310 -19.30 -24.03 -14.71
CA LYS A 310 -20.75 -23.86 -14.60
C LYS A 310 -21.40 -25.03 -13.88
N ARG A 311 -22.39 -24.73 -13.04
CA ARG A 311 -23.26 -25.74 -12.40
C ARG A 311 -24.69 -25.20 -12.28
N PRO A 312 -25.69 -26.08 -12.14
CA PRO A 312 -27.03 -25.65 -11.73
C PRO A 312 -26.97 -24.96 -10.36
N ASN A 313 -27.68 -23.86 -10.21
CA ASN A 313 -27.81 -23.18 -8.92
C ASN A 313 -28.49 -24.12 -7.90
N GLN A 314 -27.89 -24.23 -6.72
CA GLN A 314 -28.35 -25.15 -5.67
C GLN A 314 -29.38 -24.52 -4.73
N ASP A 315 -29.40 -23.19 -4.64
CA ASP A 315 -30.25 -22.44 -3.70
C ASP A 315 -31.70 -22.33 -4.22
N PHE A 316 -31.86 -22.18 -5.53
CA PHE A 316 -33.13 -22.00 -6.22
C PHE A 316 -33.29 -23.00 -7.39
N PRO A 317 -33.27 -24.32 -7.12
CA PRO A 317 -33.24 -25.33 -8.18
C PRO A 317 -34.50 -25.32 -9.07
N ALA A 318 -35.64 -24.85 -8.54
CA ALA A 318 -36.89 -24.74 -9.30
C ALA A 318 -36.87 -23.64 -10.39
N LEU A 319 -35.92 -22.70 -10.31
CA LEU A 319 -35.77 -21.62 -11.28
C LEU A 319 -34.81 -21.99 -12.43
N GLU A 320 -34.21 -23.19 -12.39
CA GLU A 320 -33.26 -23.67 -13.41
C GLU A 320 -32.11 -22.69 -13.71
N LEU A 321 -31.71 -21.90 -12.70
CA LEU A 321 -30.63 -20.93 -12.82
C LEU A 321 -29.28 -21.63 -12.94
N THR A 322 -28.32 -20.92 -13.53
CA THR A 322 -26.94 -21.40 -13.69
C THR A 322 -25.99 -20.53 -12.90
N ASP A 323 -25.17 -21.16 -12.05
CA ASP A 323 -24.02 -20.54 -11.42
C ASP A 323 -22.84 -20.56 -12.42
N THR A 324 -22.22 -19.41 -12.63
CA THR A 324 -20.92 -19.28 -13.28
C THR A 324 -19.87 -18.99 -12.22
N ILE A 325 -18.90 -19.89 -12.07
CA ILE A 325 -17.85 -19.82 -11.05
C ILE A 325 -16.54 -19.48 -11.74
N GLU A 326 -15.94 -18.35 -11.40
CA GLU A 326 -14.61 -17.95 -11.86
C GLU A 326 -13.57 -18.20 -10.76
N VAL A 327 -12.48 -18.87 -11.11
CA VAL A 327 -11.34 -19.10 -10.22
C VAL A 327 -10.08 -18.55 -10.88
N THR A 328 -9.36 -17.69 -10.16
CA THR A 328 -8.05 -17.19 -10.59
C THR A 328 -6.96 -18.02 -9.94
N GLY A 329 -5.89 -18.30 -10.67
CA GLY A 329 -4.69 -18.94 -10.14
C GLY A 329 -3.41 -18.33 -10.70
N LEU A 330 -2.29 -18.70 -10.11
CA LEU A 330 -0.96 -18.32 -10.56
C LEU A 330 0.00 -19.47 -10.30
N VAL A 331 0.80 -19.81 -11.30
CA VAL A 331 1.90 -20.77 -11.13
C VAL A 331 3.21 -20.02 -11.27
N SER A 332 4.11 -20.25 -10.32
CA SER A 332 5.42 -19.61 -10.29
C SER A 332 6.50 -20.56 -9.80
N PRO A 333 7.79 -20.25 -10.05
CA PRO A 333 8.88 -20.73 -9.22
C PRO A 333 8.68 -20.31 -7.75
N ASP A 334 9.15 -21.10 -6.79
CA ASP A 334 9.04 -20.77 -5.35
C ASP A 334 10.01 -19.68 -4.87
N LYS A 335 10.98 -19.30 -5.71
CA LYS A 335 11.96 -18.25 -5.46
C LYS A 335 12.52 -17.68 -6.76
N PRO A 336 13.17 -16.51 -6.73
CA PRO A 336 13.89 -16.00 -7.88
C PRO A 336 15.00 -16.95 -8.37
N GLY A 337 15.20 -17.01 -9.69
CA GLY A 337 16.25 -17.82 -10.31
C GLY A 337 15.88 -19.30 -10.45
N THR A 338 16.88 -20.18 -10.43
CA THR A 338 16.69 -21.62 -10.63
C THR A 338 16.16 -22.30 -9.37
N THR A 339 15.15 -23.15 -9.54
CA THR A 339 14.55 -23.94 -8.46
C THR A 339 13.96 -25.24 -9.00
N ASP A 340 13.98 -26.28 -8.16
CA ASP A 340 13.34 -27.58 -8.38
C ASP A 340 11.90 -27.61 -7.85
N LYS A 341 11.38 -26.49 -7.33
CA LYS A 341 10.03 -26.36 -6.79
C LYS A 341 9.22 -25.30 -7.54
N LEU A 342 7.91 -25.52 -7.59
CA LEU A 342 6.92 -24.56 -8.04
C LEU A 342 5.96 -24.25 -6.91
N MET A 343 5.28 -23.12 -7.03
CA MET A 343 4.11 -22.75 -6.25
C MET A 343 2.91 -22.62 -7.17
N LEU A 344 1.76 -23.08 -6.67
CA LEU A 344 0.45 -22.81 -7.24
C LEU A 344 -0.34 -22.03 -6.19
N TRP A 345 -0.68 -20.79 -6.52
CA TRP A 345 -1.67 -20.01 -5.79
C TRP A 345 -3.03 -20.13 -6.48
N ILE A 346 -4.09 -20.24 -5.71
CA ILE A 346 -5.48 -20.27 -6.18
C ILE A 346 -6.30 -19.29 -5.35
N GLY A 347 -6.85 -18.26 -5.99
CA GLY A 347 -7.75 -17.31 -5.34
C GLY A 347 -9.09 -17.92 -4.96
N SER A 348 -9.87 -17.20 -4.16
CA SER A 348 -11.24 -17.58 -3.82
C SER A 348 -12.13 -17.62 -5.07
N PRO A 349 -13.02 -18.62 -5.21
CA PRO A 349 -13.99 -18.63 -6.31
C PRO A 349 -14.96 -17.44 -6.22
N ALA A 350 -15.20 -16.77 -7.34
CA ALA A 350 -16.26 -15.79 -7.49
C ALA A 350 -17.43 -16.43 -8.25
N THR A 351 -18.64 -16.39 -7.69
CA THR A 351 -19.83 -16.99 -8.32
C THR A 351 -20.81 -15.89 -8.72
N THR A 352 -21.31 -15.96 -9.95
CA THR A 352 -22.44 -15.15 -10.42
C THR A 352 -23.56 -16.08 -10.89
N THR A 353 -24.81 -15.66 -10.74
CA THR A 353 -25.98 -16.50 -11.08
C THR A 353 -26.81 -15.84 -12.17
N ALA A 354 -27.19 -16.60 -13.19
CA ALA A 354 -28.00 -16.11 -14.31
C ALA A 354 -29.03 -17.13 -14.79
N ASP A 355 -30.12 -16.64 -15.36
CA ASP A 355 -31.06 -17.44 -16.17
C ASP A 355 -30.51 -17.57 -17.61
N GLU A 356 -29.99 -18.75 -17.92
CA GLU A 356 -29.44 -19.08 -19.23
C GLU A 356 -30.44 -19.81 -20.15
N SER A 357 -31.70 -19.91 -19.77
CA SER A 357 -32.74 -20.60 -20.57
C SER A 357 -32.94 -19.94 -21.95
N SER A 358 -33.45 -20.70 -22.93
CA SER A 358 -33.69 -20.19 -24.29
C SER A 358 -34.98 -19.37 -24.44
N GLY A 359 -35.70 -19.10 -23.34
CA GLY A 359 -37.04 -18.49 -23.33
C GLY A 359 -37.09 -17.11 -22.65
N ALA A 360 -38.24 -16.77 -22.05
CA ALA A 360 -38.35 -15.59 -21.21
C ALA A 360 -37.50 -15.77 -19.96
N LYS A 361 -36.55 -14.83 -19.74
CA LYS A 361 -35.54 -14.93 -18.68
C LYS A 361 -35.88 -14.11 -17.45
N LEU A 362 -35.53 -14.64 -16.28
CA LEU A 362 -35.43 -13.85 -15.06
C LEU A 362 -34.14 -13.02 -15.09
N ASN A 363 -34.27 -11.71 -14.98
CA ASN A 363 -33.12 -10.83 -14.79
C ASN A 363 -32.78 -10.75 -13.30
N LEU A 364 -31.54 -11.07 -12.96
CA LEU A 364 -31.01 -11.03 -11.60
C LEU A 364 -30.04 -9.86 -11.48
N SER A 365 -30.19 -9.06 -10.43
CA SER A 365 -29.24 -8.01 -10.06
C SER A 365 -28.41 -8.48 -8.89
N ASP A 366 -27.10 -8.60 -9.10
CA ASP A 366 -26.12 -8.96 -8.07
C ASP A 366 -25.66 -7.71 -7.29
N ASP A 367 -26.62 -6.85 -6.91
CA ASP A 367 -26.38 -5.53 -6.30
C ASP A 367 -26.11 -5.61 -4.79
N ALA A 368 -25.87 -6.81 -4.25
CA ALA A 368 -25.32 -6.94 -2.91
C ALA A 368 -23.86 -6.49 -2.96
N SER A 369 -23.61 -5.23 -2.59
CA SER A 369 -22.32 -4.84 -2.02
C SER A 369 -22.05 -5.84 -0.90
N VAL A 370 -21.18 -6.81 -1.17
CA VAL A 370 -20.72 -7.74 -0.16
C VAL A 370 -20.01 -6.87 0.86
N ASP A 371 -20.67 -6.58 1.99
CA ASP A 371 -19.98 -6.03 3.16
C ASP A 371 -18.75 -6.91 3.37
N GLU A 372 -17.59 -6.30 3.63
CA GLU A 372 -16.31 -7.03 3.79
C GLU A 372 -16.31 -8.03 4.97
N GLU A 373 -17.45 -8.19 5.65
CA GLU A 373 -17.74 -9.18 6.69
C GLU A 373 -18.64 -10.35 6.21
N GLY A 374 -18.81 -10.56 4.90
CA GLY A 374 -19.42 -11.78 4.37
C GLY A 374 -18.56 -13.01 4.64
N ASP A 375 -19.17 -14.14 5.04
CA ASP A 375 -18.47 -15.42 5.17
C ASP A 375 -17.66 -15.69 3.89
N GLN A 376 -16.34 -15.91 4.05
CA GLN A 376 -15.47 -16.21 2.93
C GLN A 376 -16.05 -17.42 2.17
N PRO A 377 -16.25 -17.34 0.84
CA PRO A 377 -16.83 -18.43 0.08
C PRO A 377 -16.08 -19.74 0.37
N ASP A 378 -16.82 -20.77 0.80
CA ASP A 378 -16.23 -22.08 1.10
C ASP A 378 -15.58 -22.66 -0.17
N ASP A 379 -14.27 -22.91 -0.11
CA ASP A 379 -13.51 -23.53 -1.18
C ASP A 379 -13.86 -25.00 -1.40
N ASN A 380 -14.77 -25.58 -0.61
CA ASN A 380 -15.17 -26.99 -0.65
C ASN A 380 -13.96 -27.94 -0.58
N GLY A 381 -12.95 -27.57 0.20
CA GLY A 381 -11.69 -28.33 0.33
C GLY A 381 -10.77 -28.30 -0.90
N SER A 382 -10.97 -27.36 -1.84
CA SER A 382 -10.20 -27.29 -3.10
C SER A 382 -8.68 -27.24 -2.90
N ILE A 383 -8.19 -26.43 -1.95
CA ILE A 383 -6.75 -26.32 -1.69
C ILE A 383 -6.17 -27.65 -1.18
N GLU A 384 -6.90 -28.37 -0.33
CA GLU A 384 -6.45 -29.68 0.16
C GLU A 384 -6.44 -30.73 -0.96
N ALA A 385 -7.48 -30.76 -1.79
CA ALA A 385 -7.56 -31.68 -2.92
C ALA A 385 -6.44 -31.42 -3.95
N LEU A 386 -6.15 -30.16 -4.24
CA LEU A 386 -5.05 -29.76 -5.12
C LEU A 386 -3.69 -30.13 -4.53
N ALA A 387 -3.48 -29.91 -3.22
CA ALA A 387 -2.23 -30.31 -2.57
C ALA A 387 -2.00 -31.83 -2.67
N ARG A 388 -3.05 -32.64 -2.52
CA ARG A 388 -2.97 -34.10 -2.70
C ARG A 388 -2.66 -34.48 -4.15
N GLU A 389 -3.34 -33.88 -5.13
CA GLU A 389 -3.09 -34.13 -6.56
C GLU A 389 -1.65 -33.81 -6.95
N LEU A 390 -1.15 -32.66 -6.52
CA LEU A 390 0.20 -32.18 -6.84
C LEU A 390 1.30 -32.84 -6.00
N ARG A 391 0.93 -33.65 -5.00
CA ARG A 391 1.83 -34.14 -3.95
C ARG A 391 2.61 -32.98 -3.30
N GLY A 392 1.89 -31.88 -3.10
CA GLY A 392 2.41 -30.60 -2.65
C GLY A 392 2.30 -30.42 -1.14
N GLN A 393 3.02 -29.41 -0.67
CA GLN A 393 3.07 -28.92 0.70
C GLN A 393 2.17 -27.69 0.81
N ARG A 394 1.57 -27.49 1.98
CA ARG A 394 0.79 -26.28 2.30
C ARG A 394 1.57 -25.40 3.28
N TRP A 395 1.23 -24.12 3.34
CA TRP A 395 1.80 -23.22 4.34
C TRP A 395 1.19 -23.46 5.73
N ASP A 396 2.03 -23.48 6.76
CA ASP A 396 1.66 -23.45 8.18
C ASP A 396 1.96 -22.04 8.69
N ALA A 397 0.93 -21.19 8.76
CA ALA A 397 1.08 -19.78 9.13
C ALA A 397 1.63 -19.60 10.56
N ASP A 398 1.20 -20.45 11.50
CA ASP A 398 1.61 -20.39 12.91
C ASP A 398 3.12 -20.61 13.07
N LYS A 399 3.71 -21.44 12.21
CA LYS A 399 5.14 -21.78 12.24
C LYS A 399 5.96 -21.12 11.14
N SER A 400 5.29 -20.49 10.18
CA SER A 400 5.90 -19.91 8.97
C SER A 400 6.77 -20.93 8.21
N VAL A 401 6.23 -22.12 7.96
CA VAL A 401 6.93 -23.21 7.24
C VAL A 401 6.01 -23.97 6.27
N TRP A 402 6.61 -24.61 5.26
CA TRP A 402 5.92 -25.56 4.39
C TRP A 402 5.73 -26.92 5.09
N LYS A 403 4.52 -27.46 5.04
CA LYS A 403 4.11 -28.72 5.64
C LYS A 403 3.62 -29.73 4.60
#